data_AF-A0A3S4VEI4-F1
#
_entry.id   AF-A0A3S4VEI4-F1
#
_cell.length_a   1.000
_cell.length_b   1.000
_cell.length_c   1.000
_cell.angle_alpha   90.00
_cell.angle_beta   90.00
_cell.angle_gamma   90.00
#
_symmetry.space_group_name_H-M   'P 1'
#
loop_
_entity.id
_entity.type
_entity.pdbx_description
1 polymer ?
#
loop_
_entity_poly.entity_id
_entity_poly.type
_entity_poly.pdbx_seq_one_letter_code
_entity_poly.pdbx_strand_id
1 'polypeptide(L)'
;MWFTAAISMAEILTGTWFAPLGWKQGIIAILLGHIIGGAMFFCAGLIGAKTQKSAMQTVQISFGQKGSILFSVLNAMQLIGWTAVMIYMGAEVISILNQQDAQNGFFPLFTLGLGVLIIVWLLMGFTNLGVIKSISLVTMFY
;
A
#
# COMPACT_ATOMS: atom_id res chain seq x y z
N MET A 1 5.67 -10.97 -3.95
CA MET A 1 5.61 -9.50 -3.77
C MET A 1 4.18 -8.99 -3.95
N TRP A 2 3.57 -9.10 -5.15
CA TRP A 2 2.25 -8.53 -5.44
C TRP A 2 1.09 -9.21 -4.72
N PHE A 3 1.16 -10.52 -4.51
CA PHE A 3 0.11 -11.27 -3.82
C PHE A 3 -0.10 -10.80 -2.37
N THR A 4 0.98 -10.55 -1.63
CA THR A 4 0.92 -10.00 -0.27
C THR A 4 0.39 -8.57 -0.23
N ALA A 5 0.67 -7.79 -1.28
CA ALA A 5 0.16 -6.41 -1.38
C ALA A 5 -1.34 -6.38 -1.69
N ALA A 6 -1.84 -7.37 -2.45
CA ALA A 6 -3.25 -7.50 -2.80
C ALA A 6 -4.11 -8.08 -1.65
N ILE A 7 -3.49 -8.67 -0.63
CA ILE A 7 -4.18 -9.07 0.60
C ILE A 7 -3.85 -8.02 1.66
N SER A 8 -4.54 -6.89 1.62
CA SER A 8 -4.48 -5.88 2.66
C SER A 8 -5.87 -5.51 3.15
N MET A 9 -5.91 -4.82 4.28
CA MET A 9 -7.18 -4.39 4.87
C MET A 9 -7.90 -3.36 3.99
N ALA A 10 -7.20 -2.68 3.07
CA ALA A 10 -7.82 -1.80 2.08
C ALA A 10 -8.67 -2.58 1.06
N GLU A 11 -8.22 -3.76 0.63
CA GLU A 11 -9.00 -4.65 -0.24
C GLU A 11 -10.21 -5.22 0.50
N ILE A 12 -10.08 -5.52 1.79
CA ILE A 12 -11.20 -5.97 2.62
C ILE A 12 -12.26 -4.87 2.72
N LEU A 13 -11.87 -3.63 3.04
CA LEU A 13 -12.77 -2.47 3.12
C LEU A 13 -13.43 -2.13 1.78
N THR A 14 -12.68 -2.15 0.68
CA THR A 14 -13.28 -1.93 -0.64
C THR A 14 -14.24 -3.05 -1.01
N GLY A 15 -13.94 -4.29 -0.63
CA GLY A 15 -14.87 -5.42 -0.75
C GLY A 15 -16.19 -5.21 0.02
N THR A 16 -16.15 -4.64 1.22
CA THR A 16 -17.38 -4.30 1.96
C THR A 16 -18.16 -3.18 1.29
N TRP A 17 -17.49 -2.19 0.69
CA TRP A 17 -18.16 -1.15 -0.11
C TRP A 17 -18.76 -1.69 -1.41
N PHE A 18 -18.19 -2.76 -1.97
CA PHE A 18 -18.77 -3.46 -3.13
C PHE A 18 -19.91 -4.43 -2.76
N ALA A 19 -20.07 -4.81 -1.49
CA ALA A 19 -21.14 -5.67 -1.02
C ALA A 19 -22.57 -5.25 -1.47
N PRO A 20 -22.97 -3.97 -1.40
CA PRO A 20 -24.30 -3.53 -1.85
C PRO A 20 -24.57 -3.66 -3.36
N LEU A 21 -23.55 -3.81 -4.21
CA LEU A 21 -23.72 -4.04 -5.65
C LEU A 21 -24.11 -5.50 -5.97
N GLY A 22 -23.98 -6.40 -4.99
CA GLY A 22 -24.27 -7.83 -5.15
C GLY A 22 -23.16 -8.60 -5.88
N TRP A 23 -23.17 -9.92 -5.71
CA TRP A 23 -22.10 -10.82 -6.14
C TRP A 23 -21.69 -10.67 -7.61
N LYS A 24 -22.67 -10.58 -8.51
CA LYS A 24 -22.43 -10.52 -9.95
C LYS A 24 -21.71 -9.23 -10.35
N GLN A 25 -22.16 -8.08 -9.85
CA GLN A 25 -21.59 -6.78 -10.21
C GLN A 25 -20.25 -6.55 -9.51
N GLY A 26 -20.10 -6.97 -8.25
CA GLY A 26 -18.84 -6.90 -7.51
C GLY A 26 -17.71 -7.67 -8.19
N ILE A 27 -17.96 -8.91 -8.62
CA ILE A 27 -16.94 -9.71 -9.33
C ILE A 27 -16.56 -9.06 -10.67
N ILE A 28 -17.54 -8.57 -11.43
CA ILE A 28 -17.26 -7.89 -12.71
C ILE A 28 -16.41 -6.63 -12.48
N ALA A 29 -16.72 -5.83 -11.45
CA ALA A 29 -15.97 -4.63 -11.11
C ALA A 29 -14.51 -4.97 -10.74
N ILE A 30 -14.29 -6.00 -9.93
CA ILE A 30 -12.95 -6.47 -9.54
C ILE A 30 -12.16 -6.95 -10.76
N LEU A 31 -12.77 -7.74 -11.65
CA LEU A 31 -12.10 -8.25 -12.86
C LEU A 31 -11.74 -7.13 -13.82
N LEU A 32 -12.65 -6.19 -14.06
CA LEU A 32 -12.38 -5.03 -14.92
C LEU A 32 -11.26 -4.16 -14.33
N GLY A 33 -11.30 -3.91 -13.02
CA GLY A 33 -10.24 -3.17 -12.32
C GLY A 33 -8.87 -3.84 -12.46
N HIS A 34 -8.81 -5.17 -12.31
CA HIS A 34 -7.58 -5.93 -12.48
C HIS A 34 -7.04 -5.89 -13.91
N ILE A 35 -7.90 -5.99 -14.92
CA ILE A 35 -7.47 -5.94 -16.33
C ILE A 35 -6.92 -4.55 -16.66
N ILE A 36 -7.65 -3.49 -16.30
CA ILE A 36 -7.24 -2.11 -16.59
C ILE A 36 -5.97 -1.75 -15.82
N GLY A 37 -5.97 -1.99 -14.49
CA GLY A 37 -4.81 -1.70 -13.65
C GLY A 37 -3.60 -2.54 -14.03
N GLY A 38 -3.81 -3.84 -14.29
CA GLY A 38 -2.76 -4.76 -14.73
C GLY A 38 -2.13 -4.35 -16.06
N ALA A 39 -2.95 -3.94 -17.05
CA ALA A 39 -2.45 -3.44 -18.33
C ALA A 39 -1.61 -2.16 -18.16
N MET A 40 -2.08 -1.21 -17.34
CA MET A 40 -1.34 0.03 -17.05
C MET A 40 -0.01 -0.25 -16.34
N PHE A 41 -0.02 -1.12 -15.32
CA PHE A 41 1.20 -1.54 -14.62
C PHE A 41 2.17 -2.28 -15.54
N PHE A 42 1.65 -3.12 -16.45
CA PHE A 42 2.48 -3.81 -17.43
C PHE A 42 3.17 -2.83 -18.38
N CYS A 43 2.45 -1.85 -18.93
CA CYS A 43 3.03 -0.82 -19.78
C CYS A 43 4.09 0.00 -19.04
N ALA A 44 3.80 0.46 -17.82
CA ALA A 44 4.75 1.19 -16.99
C ALA A 44 6.00 0.35 -16.65
N GLY A 45 5.80 -0.93 -16.32
CA GLY A 45 6.88 -1.89 -16.05
C GLY A 45 7.73 -2.18 -17.28
N LEU A 46 7.13 -2.30 -18.46
CA LEU A 46 7.84 -2.50 -19.73
C LEU A 46 8.73 -1.30 -20.06
N ILE A 47 8.24 -0.08 -19.85
CA ILE A 47 9.04 1.14 -20.07
C ILE A 47 10.18 1.20 -19.06
N GLY A 48 9.94 0.93 -17.77
CA GLY A 48 10.98 0.87 -16.74
C GLY A 48 12.05 -0.19 -17.05
N ALA A 49 11.64 -1.38 -17.49
CA ALA A 49 12.53 -2.47 -17.87
C ALA A 49 13.38 -2.13 -19.10
N LYS A 50 12.81 -1.48 -20.12
CA LYS A 50 13.54 -1.05 -21.32
C LYS A 50 14.50 0.12 -21.06
N THR A 51 14.10 1.05 -20.20
CA THR A 51 14.89 2.27 -19.91
C THR A 51 15.89 2.10 -18.78
N GLN A 52 15.76 1.03 -17.96
CA GLN A 52 16.54 0.77 -16.75
C GLN A 52 16.53 1.98 -15.79
N LYS A 53 15.42 2.74 -15.81
CA LYS A 53 15.21 3.97 -15.06
C LYS A 53 14.09 3.78 -14.07
N SER A 54 14.15 4.53 -12.96
CA SER A 54 13.05 4.56 -12.00
C SER A 54 11.79 5.13 -12.64
N ALA A 55 10.63 4.87 -12.01
CA ALA A 55 9.36 5.43 -12.45
C ALA A 55 9.43 6.95 -12.61
N MET A 56 10.10 7.64 -11.68
CA MET A 56 10.23 9.10 -11.70
C MET A 56 11.18 9.61 -12.79
N GLN A 57 12.26 8.88 -13.05
CA GLN A 57 13.17 9.17 -14.16
C GLN A 57 12.48 8.94 -15.51
N THR A 58 11.52 8.01 -15.59
CA THR A 58 10.70 7.79 -16.79
C THR A 58 9.75 8.96 -17.02
N VAL A 59 9.12 9.50 -15.98
CA VAL A 59 8.29 10.71 -16.06
C VAL A 59 9.09 11.91 -16.56
N GLN A 60 10.37 12.02 -16.18
CA GLN A 60 11.27 13.06 -16.67
C GLN A 60 11.52 12.99 -18.20
N ILE A 61 11.44 11.80 -18.80
CA ILE A 61 11.57 11.65 -20.27
C ILE A 61 10.40 12.32 -20.99
N SER A 62 9.19 12.22 -20.44
CA SER A 62 7.97 12.77 -21.07
C SER A 62 7.70 14.24 -20.72
N PHE A 63 7.97 14.67 -19.48
CA PHE A 63 7.59 16.00 -18.98
C PHE A 63 8.79 16.92 -18.69
N GLY A 64 10.01 16.46 -18.97
CA GLY A 64 11.24 17.19 -18.67
C GLY A 64 11.53 17.29 -17.17
N GLN A 65 12.64 17.96 -16.84
CA GLN A 65 13.15 18.03 -15.46
C GLN A 65 12.24 18.84 -14.53
N LYS A 66 11.69 19.96 -15.01
CA LYS A 66 10.77 20.80 -14.23
C LYS A 66 9.39 20.15 -14.03
N GLY A 67 8.88 19.44 -15.03
CA GLY A 67 7.61 18.73 -14.94
C GLY A 67 7.69 17.52 -14.00
N SER A 68 8.82 16.81 -13.98
CA SER A 68 9.03 15.66 -13.08
C SER A 68 9.02 16.04 -11.59
N ILE A 69 9.41 17.27 -11.22
CA ILE A 69 9.38 17.74 -9.83
C ILE A 69 7.96 17.70 -9.26
N LEU A 70 6.96 18.15 -10.02
CA LEU A 70 5.55 18.11 -9.56
C LEU A 70 5.11 16.68 -9.28
N PHE A 71 5.35 15.75 -10.21
CA PHE A 71 5.01 14.34 -10.03
C PHE A 71 5.80 13.67 -8.91
N SER A 72 7.05 14.07 -8.69
CA SER A 72 7.88 13.61 -7.57
C SER A 72 7.29 14.03 -6.23
N VAL A 73 6.89 15.29 -6.11
CA VAL A 73 6.27 15.83 -4.89
C VAL A 73 4.93 15.16 -4.63
N LEU A 74 4.09 15.00 -5.65
CA LEU A 74 2.80 14.30 -5.52
C LEU A 74 2.99 12.83 -5.13
N ASN A 75 3.98 12.14 -5.72
CA ASN A 75 4.30 10.76 -5.36
C ASN A 75 4.80 10.66 -3.91
N ALA A 76 5.67 11.57 -3.48
CA ALA A 76 6.14 11.60 -2.09
C ALA A 76 4.98 11.87 -1.11
N MET A 77 4.10 12.82 -1.42
CA MET A 77 2.91 13.10 -0.61
C MET A 77 1.97 11.88 -0.55
N GLN A 78 1.80 11.15 -1.65
CA GLN A 78 1.01 9.92 -1.69
C GLN A 78 1.62 8.80 -0.85
N LEU A 79 2.95 8.64 -0.87
CA LEU A 79 3.65 7.67 0.00
C LEU A 79 3.50 8.02 1.48
N ILE A 80 3.58 9.30 1.84
CA ILE A 80 3.34 9.78 3.21
C ILE A 80 1.89 9.50 3.61
N GLY A 81 0.93 9.84 2.74
CA GLY A 81 -0.49 9.58 2.97
C GLY A 81 -0.78 8.09 3.16
N TRP A 82 -0.21 7.22 2.31
CA TRP A 82 -0.38 5.78 2.46
C TRP A 82 0.23 5.25 3.76
N THR A 83 1.39 5.76 4.15
CA THR A 83 2.02 5.38 5.42
C THR A 83 1.13 5.75 6.60
N ALA A 84 0.52 6.94 6.58
CA ALA A 84 -0.41 7.37 7.62
C ALA A 84 -1.64 6.47 7.72
N VAL A 85 -2.25 6.11 6.58
CA VAL A 85 -3.40 5.19 6.55
C VAL A 85 -3.00 3.80 7.06
N MET A 86 -1.83 3.28 6.68
CA MET A 86 -1.36 1.98 7.18
C MET A 86 -1.12 1.99 8.70
N ILE A 87 -0.59 3.08 9.27
CA ILE A 87 -0.45 3.23 10.72
C ILE A 87 -1.81 3.23 11.41
N TYR A 88 -2.78 3.99 10.87
CA TYR A 88 -4.14 4.07 11.41
C TYR A 88 -4.81 2.69 11.44
N MET A 89 -4.77 1.97 10.32
CA MET A 89 -5.35 0.63 10.21
C MET A 89 -4.63 -0.37 11.12
N GLY A 90 -3.31 -0.26 11.26
CA GLY A 90 -2.54 -1.09 12.19
C GLY A 90 -2.93 -0.84 13.65
N ALA A 91 -3.10 0.43 14.04
CA ALA A 91 -3.55 0.79 15.38
C ALA A 91 -4.98 0.32 15.66
N GLU A 92 -5.87 0.41 14.66
CA GLU A 92 -7.24 -0.09 14.74
C GLU A 92 -7.26 -1.61 15.00
N VAL A 93 -6.50 -2.40 14.23
CA VAL A 93 -6.41 -3.86 14.43
C VAL A 93 -5.87 -4.20 15.82
N ILE A 94 -4.83 -3.51 16.31
CA ILE A 94 -4.28 -3.74 17.65
C ILE A 94 -5.31 -3.41 18.74
N SER A 95 -6.10 -2.35 18.57
CA SER A 95 -7.15 -1.97 19.53
C SER A 95 -8.25 -3.04 19.63
N ILE A 96 -8.71 -3.56 18.49
CA ILE A 96 -9.70 -4.64 18.41
C ILE A 96 -9.18 -5.92 19.09
N LEU A 97 -7.93 -6.31 18.81
CA LEU A 97 -7.33 -7.52 19.39
C LEU A 97 -7.19 -7.46 20.93
N ASN A 98 -7.00 -6.26 21.48
CA ASN A 98 -6.90 -6.07 22.93
C ASN A 98 -8.27 -5.96 23.62
N GLN A 99 -9.39 -6.17 22.91
CA GLN A 99 -10.76 -6.01 23.42
C GLN A 99 -10.99 -4.63 24.08
N GLN A 100 -10.22 -3.63 23.65
CA GLN A 100 -10.40 -2.25 24.09
C GLN A 100 -11.12 -1.52 22.97
N ASP A 101 -12.28 -0.92 23.29
CA ASP A 101 -12.98 -0.05 22.33
C ASP A 101 -12.01 1.00 21.78
N ALA A 102 -12.11 1.30 20.49
CA ALA A 102 -11.33 2.33 19.81
C ALA A 102 -11.45 3.73 20.45
N GLN A 103 -12.40 3.89 21.40
CA GLN A 103 -12.62 5.09 22.21
C GLN A 103 -11.83 5.13 23.52
N ASN A 104 -11.11 4.06 23.90
CA ASN A 104 -10.20 4.12 25.05
C ASN A 104 -8.95 4.94 24.72
N GLY A 105 -8.47 5.70 25.71
CA GLY A 105 -7.33 6.64 25.58
C GLY A 105 -5.98 6.03 25.17
N PHE A 106 -5.91 4.74 24.88
CA PHE A 106 -4.72 4.02 24.42
C PHE A 106 -4.57 3.97 22.89
N PHE A 107 -5.62 4.25 22.10
CA PHE A 107 -5.52 4.32 20.63
C PHE A 107 -4.44 5.32 20.14
N PRO A 108 -4.32 6.54 20.71
CA PRO A 108 -3.23 7.46 20.36
C PRO A 108 -1.85 6.91 20.71
N LEU A 109 -1.74 6.12 21.79
CA LEU A 109 -0.48 5.53 22.24
C LEU A 109 0.02 4.47 21.26
N PHE A 110 -0.86 3.60 20.75
CA PHE A 110 -0.50 2.61 19.72
C PHE A 110 -0.17 3.27 18.38
N THR A 111 -0.93 4.30 17.99
CA THR A 111 -0.67 5.08 16.77
C THR A 111 0.71 5.74 16.82
N LEU A 112 1.04 6.39 17.94
CA LEU A 112 2.36 6.99 18.17
C LEU A 112 3.46 5.94 18.25
N GLY A 113 3.23 4.82 18.94
CA GLY A 113 4.19 3.72 19.04
C GLY A 113 4.56 3.12 17.69
N LEU A 114 3.56 2.84 16.83
CA LEU A 114 3.78 2.38 15.47
C LEU A 114 4.48 3.42 14.59
N GLY A 115 4.10 4.70 14.73
CA GLY A 115 4.76 5.80 14.03
C GLY A 115 6.26 5.89 14.36
N VAL A 116 6.61 5.86 15.65
CA VAL A 116 8.01 5.85 16.11
C VAL A 116 8.75 4.61 15.60
N LEU A 117 8.11 3.44 15.64
CA LEU A 117 8.70 2.20 15.14
C LEU A 117 9.06 2.29 13.65
N ILE A 118 8.19 2.87 12.82
CA ILE A 118 8.45 3.07 11.38
C ILE A 118 9.61 4.03 11.15
N ILE A 119 9.71 5.12 11.94
CA ILE A 119 10.83 6.06 11.87
C ILE A 119 12.14 5.36 12.23
N VAL A 120 12.16 4.61 13.33
CA VAL A 120 13.31 3.81 13.77
C VAL A 120 13.72 2.80 12.70
N TRP A 121 12.75 2.16 12.06
CA TRP A 121 13.00 1.18 11.01
C TRP A 121 13.57 1.81 9.72
N LEU A 122 13.06 2.99 9.33
CA LEU A 122 13.62 3.80 8.25
C LEU A 122 15.08 4.17 8.51
N LEU A 123 15.41 4.57 9.74
CA LEU A 123 16.78 4.92 10.13
C LEU A 123 17.73 3.71 10.13
N MET A 124 17.23 2.52 10.46
CA MET A 124 18.03 1.28 10.43
C MET A 124 18.29 0.74 9.02
N GLY A 125 17.55 1.19 8.00
CA GLY A 125 17.88 0.91 6.59
C GLY A 125 17.87 -0.58 6.21
N PHE A 126 16.99 -1.40 6.80
CA PHE A 126 16.94 -2.83 6.50
C PHE A 126 16.61 -3.09 5.01
N THR A 127 17.58 -3.59 4.26
CA THR A 127 17.45 -3.91 2.82
C THR A 127 16.95 -5.33 2.55
N ASN A 128 16.91 -6.22 3.55
CA ASN A 128 16.50 -7.63 3.43
C ASN A 128 14.99 -7.88 3.61
N LEU A 129 14.16 -7.12 2.88
CA LEU A 129 12.70 -7.19 2.96
C LEU A 129 12.09 -8.43 2.29
N GLY A 130 12.85 -9.13 1.45
CA GLY A 130 12.35 -10.28 0.68
C GLY A 130 11.99 -11.50 1.54
N VAL A 131 12.84 -11.83 2.52
CA VAL A 131 12.66 -13.02 3.38
C VAL A 131 11.49 -12.83 4.34
N ILE A 132 11.37 -11.64 4.95
CA ILE A 132 10.28 -11.31 5.90
C ILE A 132 8.91 -11.38 5.20
N LYS A 133 8.80 -10.83 3.98
CA LYS A 133 7.56 -10.88 3.19
C LYS A 133 7.17 -12.31 2.79
N SER A 134 8.15 -13.19 2.55
CA SER A 134 7.89 -14.60 2.22
C SER A 134 7.35 -15.37 3.42
N ILE A 135 7.87 -15.12 4.62
CA ILE A 135 7.42 -15.78 5.85
C ILE A 135 5.98 -15.38 6.17
N SER A 136 5.64 -14.09 6.08
CA SER A 136 4.25 -13.61 6.31
C SER A 136 3.22 -14.30 5.42
N LEU A 137 3.58 -14.68 4.20
CA LEU A 137 2.67 -15.34 3.27
C LEU A 137 2.31 -16.75 3.72
N VAL A 138 3.28 -17.46 4.30
CA VAL A 138 3.09 -18.83 4.80
C VAL A 138 2.19 -18.82 6.03
N THR A 139 2.35 -17.83 6.92
CA THR A 139 1.55 -17.73 8.15
C THR A 139 0.10 -17.28 7.93
N MET A 140 -0.25 -16.65 6.80
CA MET A 140 -1.64 -16.26 6.51
C MET A 140 -2.52 -17.44 6.05
N PHE A 141 -1.91 -18.53 5.58
CA PHE A 141 -2.62 -19.72 5.10
C PHE A 141 -2.64 -20.89 6.09
N TYR A 142 -2.04 -20.72 7.27
CA TYR A 142 -1.98 -21.72 8.34
C TYR A 142 -2.74 -21.22 9.56
#